data_AF-A0A497IG88-F1
#
_entry.id   AF-A0A497IG88-F1
#
_cell.length_a   1.000
_cell.length_b   1.000
_cell.length_c   1.000
_cell.angle_alpha   90.00
_cell.angle_beta   90.00
_cell.angle_gamma   90.00
#
_symmetry.space_group_name_H-M   'P 1'
#
loop_
_entity.id
_entity.type
_entity.pdbx_description
1 polymer ?
#
loop_
_entity_poly.entity_id
_entity_poly.type
_entity_poly.pdbx_seq_one_letter_code
_entity_poly.pdbx_strand_id
1 'polypeptide(L)'
;MKKIIVVFAIISLIFLTLLWEESSISKDKLFVQKTTALNPSDFSVECYNNKIILRPKRRDLIPKTFHPRQAFINSESSYSMANASMDNNAVRIDFSANALQLQKGSKVDITLFSLSEKIRIESARCWT
;
A
#
# COMPACT_ATOMS: atom_id res chain seq x y z
N MET A 1 8.27 -26.95 -58.24
CA MET A 1 8.39 -25.59 -57.69
C MET A 1 7.30 -25.22 -56.66
N LYS A 2 6.03 -25.67 -56.78
CA LYS A 2 4.96 -25.35 -55.80
C LYS A 2 5.18 -25.88 -54.37
N LYS A 3 5.85 -27.03 -54.19
CA LYS A 3 6.05 -27.65 -52.87
C LYS A 3 7.02 -26.88 -51.95
N ILE A 4 7.99 -26.15 -52.53
CA ILE A 4 9.04 -25.43 -51.77
C ILE A 4 8.46 -24.16 -51.11
N ILE A 5 7.52 -23.49 -51.79
CA ILE A 5 6.89 -22.26 -51.29
C ILE A 5 6.03 -22.55 -50.05
N VAL A 6 5.35 -23.70 -50.02
CA VAL A 6 4.53 -24.12 -48.87
C VAL A 6 5.39 -24.37 -47.64
N VAL A 7 6.57 -25.01 -47.82
CA VAL A 7 7.49 -25.29 -46.71
C VAL A 7 8.06 -23.99 -46.14
N PHE A 8 8.41 -23.02 -46.98
CA PHE A 8 8.90 -21.71 -46.52
C PHE A 8 7.85 -20.93 -45.73
N ALA A 9 6.59 -20.96 -46.17
CA ALA A 9 5.48 -20.30 -45.47
C ALA A 9 5.23 -20.92 -44.08
N ILE A 10 5.32 -22.26 -43.97
CA ILE A 10 5.14 -22.96 -42.68
C ILE A 10 6.29 -22.64 -41.73
N ILE A 11 7.53 -22.63 -42.19
CA ILE A 11 8.70 -22.30 -41.36
C ILE A 11 8.62 -20.85 -40.88
N SER A 12 8.25 -19.90 -41.75
CA SER A 12 8.05 -18.49 -41.35
C SER A 12 6.92 -18.33 -40.32
N LEU A 13 5.82 -19.08 -40.46
CA LEU A 13 4.70 -19.02 -39.52
C LEU A 13 5.10 -19.56 -38.14
N ILE A 14 5.87 -20.65 -38.09
CA ILE A 14 6.39 -21.22 -36.83
C ILE A 14 7.37 -20.25 -36.16
N PHE A 15 8.25 -19.59 -36.92
CA PHE A 15 9.17 -18.61 -36.36
C PHE A 15 8.44 -17.39 -35.79
N LEU A 16 7.35 -16.96 -36.43
CA LEU A 16 6.52 -15.85 -35.95
C LEU A 16 5.77 -16.19 -34.66
N THR A 17 5.31 -17.43 -34.50
CA THR A 17 4.66 -17.88 -33.25
C THR A 17 5.66 -18.05 -32.11
N LEU A 18 6.87 -18.55 -32.38
CA LEU A 18 7.91 -18.71 -31.36
C LEU A 18 8.45 -17.36 -30.86
N LEU A 19 8.52 -16.33 -31.71
CA LEU A 19 8.90 -14.98 -31.31
C LEU A 19 7.81 -14.24 -30.53
N TRP A 20 6.54 -14.64 -30.65
CA TRP A 20 5.46 -14.05 -29.85
C TRP A 20 5.51 -14.55 -28.40
N GLU A 21 5.91 -15.80 -28.17
CA GLU A 21 5.87 -16.42 -26.84
C GLU A 21 6.92 -15.84 -25.86
N GLU A 22 7.97 -15.18 -26.36
CA GLU A 22 8.95 -14.47 -25.51
C GLU A 22 8.53 -13.03 -25.14
N SER A 23 7.48 -12.49 -25.75
CA SER A 23 7.09 -11.08 -25.60
C SER A 23 6.10 -10.81 -24.46
N SER A 24 5.47 -11.80 -23.86
CA SER A 24 4.26 -11.59 -23.03
C SER A 24 4.40 -11.92 -21.54
N ILE A 25 5.60 -12.24 -21.06
CA ILE A 25 5.84 -12.38 -19.62
C ILE A 25 7.08 -11.59 -19.25
N SER A 26 6.94 -10.26 -19.30
CA SER A 26 7.56 -9.47 -18.23
C SER A 26 7.10 -10.14 -16.94
N LYS A 27 8.03 -10.81 -16.27
CA LYS A 27 7.87 -11.27 -14.90
C LYS A 27 7.83 -10.02 -14.03
N ASP A 28 6.78 -9.22 -14.19
CA ASP A 28 6.32 -8.26 -13.23
C ASP A 28 6.14 -9.10 -11.98
N LYS A 29 7.15 -9.02 -11.11
CA LYS A 29 7.14 -9.64 -9.80
C LYS A 29 5.85 -9.12 -9.18
N LEU A 30 4.84 -9.98 -9.13
CA LEU A 30 3.62 -9.70 -8.39
C LEU A 30 4.09 -9.61 -6.94
N PHE A 31 4.42 -8.41 -6.49
CA PHE A 31 4.80 -8.16 -5.11
C PHE A 31 3.51 -8.40 -4.31
N VAL A 32 3.34 -9.62 -3.84
CA VAL A 32 2.24 -9.98 -2.94
C VAL A 32 2.50 -9.23 -1.64
N GLN A 33 1.90 -8.04 -1.53
CA GLN A 33 2.03 -7.21 -0.35
C GLN A 33 1.22 -7.83 0.78
N LYS A 34 1.91 -8.35 1.80
CA LYS A 34 1.25 -8.98 2.95
C LYS A 34 0.39 -7.95 3.67
N THR A 35 -0.85 -8.32 3.98
CA THR A 35 -1.80 -7.44 4.68
C THR A 35 -1.94 -7.89 6.12
N THR A 36 -1.82 -6.97 7.07
CA THR A 36 -2.09 -7.23 8.49
C THR A 36 -3.15 -6.25 8.98
N ALA A 37 -4.29 -6.77 9.43
CA ALA A 37 -5.32 -5.98 10.09
C ALA A 37 -5.04 -5.96 11.59
N LEU A 38 -5.05 -4.78 12.19
CA LEU A 38 -4.85 -4.58 13.63
C LEU A 38 -6.08 -3.92 14.25
N ASN A 39 -6.33 -4.23 15.51
CA ASN A 39 -7.47 -3.71 16.24
C ASN A 39 -7.22 -2.22 16.58
N PRO A 40 -8.15 -1.29 16.29
CA PRO A 40 -8.00 0.12 16.63
C PRO A 40 -7.78 0.37 18.13
N SER A 41 -8.33 -0.48 18.99
CA SER A 41 -8.18 -0.36 20.44
C SER A 41 -6.75 -0.64 20.94
N ASP A 42 -5.90 -1.25 20.12
CA ASP A 42 -4.49 -1.47 20.40
C ASP A 42 -3.64 -0.19 20.20
N PHE A 43 -4.24 0.89 19.72
CA PHE A 43 -3.55 2.16 19.43
C PHE A 43 -4.14 3.33 20.20
N SER A 44 -3.29 4.30 20.53
CA SER A 44 -3.70 5.68 20.81
C SER A 44 -3.49 6.50 19.55
N VAL A 45 -4.52 7.21 19.10
CA VAL A 45 -4.53 7.97 17.84
C VAL A 45 -4.71 9.44 18.16
N GLU A 46 -3.62 10.19 18.04
CA GLU A 46 -3.62 11.65 18.20
C GLU A 46 -3.75 12.29 16.82
N CYS A 47 -4.74 13.16 16.64
CA CYS A 47 -5.03 13.83 15.38
C CYS A 47 -4.81 15.33 15.53
N TYR A 48 -4.06 15.91 14.60
CA TYR A 48 -3.75 17.33 14.52
C TYR A 48 -4.05 17.81 13.09
N ASN A 49 -4.12 19.13 12.89
CA ASN A 49 -4.46 19.73 11.59
C ASN A 49 -3.57 19.31 10.42
N ASN A 50 -2.34 18.85 10.68
CA ASN A 50 -1.36 18.48 9.66
C ASN A 50 -0.66 17.14 9.92
N LYS A 51 -1.05 16.41 10.97
CA LYS A 51 -0.43 15.11 11.27
C LYS A 51 -1.35 14.22 12.09
N ILE A 52 -1.15 12.91 11.95
CA ILE A 52 -1.66 11.88 12.87
C ILE A 52 -0.46 11.18 13.52
N ILE A 53 -0.55 10.92 14.82
CA ILE A 53 0.42 10.10 15.56
C ILE A 53 -0.30 8.85 16.06
N LEU A 54 0.15 7.68 15.61
CA LEU A 54 -0.32 6.38 16.06
C LEU A 54 0.68 5.80 17.05
N ARG A 55 0.26 5.68 18.31
CA ARG A 55 1.06 5.04 19.37
C ARG A 55 0.51 3.66 19.65
N PRO A 56 1.20 2.58 19.25
CA PRO A 56 0.81 1.24 19.66
C PRO A 56 0.95 1.08 21.18
N LYS A 57 -0.05 0.48 21.83
CA LYS A 57 -0.05 0.23 23.29
C LYS A 57 0.98 -0.84 23.69
N ARG A 58 1.39 -1.68 22.75
CA ARG A 58 2.40 -2.73 22.91
C ARG A 58 3.45 -2.61 21.80
N ARG A 59 4.70 -2.92 22.10
CA ARG A 59 5.83 -2.71 21.15
C ARG A 59 5.88 -3.69 19.98
N ASP A 60 5.17 -4.81 20.09
CA ASP A 60 5.16 -5.92 19.13
C ASP A 60 4.04 -5.81 18.08
N LEU A 61 3.12 -4.86 18.22
CA LEU A 61 2.00 -4.66 17.30
C LEU A 61 2.42 -4.26 15.88
N ILE A 62 3.50 -3.47 15.78
CA ILE A 62 4.11 -3.11 14.51
C ILE A 62 5.43 -3.88 14.41
N PRO A 63 5.61 -4.74 13.40
CA PRO A 63 6.87 -5.44 13.20
C PRO A 63 8.04 -4.45 13.12
N LYS A 64 9.17 -4.75 13.75
CA LYS A 64 10.37 -3.87 13.69
C LYS A 64 10.90 -3.69 12.26
N THR A 65 10.59 -4.64 11.39
CA THR A 65 10.90 -4.62 9.96
C THR A 65 9.94 -3.76 9.15
N PHE A 66 8.83 -3.33 9.74
CA PHE A 66 7.85 -2.50 9.08
C PHE A 66 8.29 -1.03 9.15
N HIS A 67 8.69 -0.52 7.98
CA HIS A 67 9.04 0.88 7.78
C HIS A 67 7.97 1.51 6.89
N PRO A 68 6.96 2.19 7.47
CA PRO A 68 5.94 2.88 6.70
C PRO A 68 6.60 3.98 5.88
N ARG A 69 6.11 4.17 4.66
CA ARG A 69 6.52 5.25 3.74
C ARG A 69 5.35 6.14 3.39
N GLN A 70 4.16 5.54 3.26
CA GLN A 70 2.93 6.23 2.93
C GLN A 70 1.80 5.73 3.83
N ALA A 71 0.79 6.57 4.00
CA ALA A 71 -0.45 6.23 4.65
C ALA A 71 -1.63 6.73 3.81
N PHE A 72 -2.68 5.91 3.72
CA PHE A 72 -4.00 6.35 3.31
C PHE A 72 -4.85 6.50 4.54
N ILE A 73 -5.49 7.65 4.66
CA ILE A 73 -6.37 8.00 5.76
C ILE A 73 -7.74 8.23 5.16
N ASN A 74 -8.72 7.49 5.64
CA ASN A 74 -10.12 7.71 5.30
C ASN A 74 -10.87 8.09 6.57
N SER A 75 -11.77 9.06 6.47
CA SER A 75 -12.69 9.46 7.53
C SER A 75 -14.09 9.53 6.93
N GLU A 76 -15.11 9.73 7.76
CA GLU A 76 -16.50 9.81 7.28
C GLU A 76 -16.72 10.93 6.24
N SER A 77 -15.91 12.00 6.26
CA SER A 77 -16.09 13.19 5.42
C SER A 77 -14.89 13.55 4.55
N SER A 78 -13.74 12.86 4.68
CA SER A 78 -12.52 13.23 3.97
C SER A 78 -11.56 12.06 3.79
N TYR A 79 -10.76 12.11 2.72
CA TYR A 79 -9.69 11.15 2.44
C TYR A 79 -8.38 11.90 2.18
N SER A 80 -7.25 11.30 2.52
CA SER A 80 -5.94 11.85 2.22
C SER A 80 -4.88 10.76 2.10
N MET A 81 -3.90 11.02 1.24
CA MET A 81 -2.67 10.26 1.13
C MET A 81 -1.52 11.10 1.69
N ALA A 82 -0.75 10.51 2.59
CA ALA A 82 0.24 11.21 3.39
C ALA A 82 1.55 10.43 3.46
N ASN A 83 2.64 11.15 3.75
CA ASN A 83 3.90 10.49 4.08
C ASN A 83 3.78 9.90 5.48
N ALA A 84 4.33 8.71 5.68
CA ALA A 84 4.37 8.07 6.97
C ALA A 84 5.80 7.68 7.32
N SER A 85 6.12 7.72 8.61
CA SER A 85 7.43 7.37 9.15
C SER A 85 7.29 6.77 10.54
N MET A 86 8.32 6.03 10.98
CA MET A 86 8.43 5.57 12.37
C MET A 86 9.31 6.54 13.16
N ASP A 87 8.80 7.00 14.29
CA ASP A 87 9.50 7.86 15.25
C ASP A 87 9.24 7.34 16.67
N ASN A 88 10.30 6.94 17.40
CA ASN A 88 10.22 6.52 18.79
C ASN A 88 9.09 5.52 19.11
N ASN A 89 8.97 4.47 18.28
CA ASN A 89 7.93 3.43 18.38
C ASN A 89 6.48 3.93 18.14
N ALA A 90 6.32 5.09 17.52
CA ALA A 90 5.05 5.60 17.00
C ALA A 90 5.13 5.74 15.48
N VAL A 91 3.99 5.57 14.81
CA VAL A 91 3.87 5.94 13.40
C VAL A 91 3.43 7.38 13.34
N ARG A 92 4.22 8.21 12.69
CA ARG A 92 3.88 9.58 12.37
C ARG A 92 3.43 9.67 10.92
N ILE A 93 2.30 10.31 10.70
CA ILE A 93 1.69 10.50 9.38
C ILE A 93 1.54 12.00 9.16
N ASP A 94 2.31 12.58 8.24
CA ASP A 94 2.33 14.02 7.98
C ASP A 94 1.63 14.31 6.64
N PHE A 95 0.67 15.23 6.67
CA PHE A 95 -0.12 15.67 5.52
C PHE A 95 -0.18 17.19 5.44
N SER A 96 -0.53 17.73 4.26
CA SER A 96 -0.69 19.17 4.11
C SER A 96 -1.80 19.68 5.03
N ALA A 97 -1.60 20.85 5.63
CA ALA A 97 -2.62 21.50 6.44
C ALA A 97 -3.94 21.58 5.67
N ASN A 98 -5.06 21.30 6.34
CA ASN A 98 -6.41 21.27 5.78
C ASN A 98 -6.71 20.11 4.82
N ALA A 99 -5.79 19.18 4.57
CA ALA A 99 -6.09 17.98 3.77
C ALA A 99 -7.14 17.08 4.44
N LEU A 100 -7.21 17.11 5.77
CA LEU A 100 -8.19 16.40 6.56
C LEU A 100 -8.71 17.35 7.64
N GLN A 101 -10.04 17.43 7.78
CA GLN A 101 -10.67 18.13 8.90
C GLN A 101 -11.02 17.11 9.99
N LEU A 102 -10.00 16.71 10.75
CA LEU A 102 -10.17 15.78 11.87
C LEU A 102 -10.45 16.58 13.14
N GLN A 103 -11.45 16.12 13.89
CA GLN A 103 -11.78 16.66 15.21
C GLN A 103 -11.66 15.54 16.24
N LYS A 104 -11.60 15.91 17.52
CA LYS A 104 -11.68 14.94 18.62
C LYS A 104 -12.94 14.08 18.45
N GLY A 105 -12.76 12.76 18.51
CA GLY A 105 -13.83 11.77 18.33
C GLY A 105 -14.06 11.35 16.88
N SER A 106 -13.47 12.02 15.88
CA SER A 106 -13.55 11.61 14.48
C SER A 106 -13.07 10.17 14.31
N LYS A 107 -13.84 9.41 13.54
CA LYS A 107 -13.50 8.04 13.15
C LYS A 107 -12.61 8.08 11.91
N VAL A 108 -11.50 7.35 11.97
CA VAL A 108 -10.52 7.23 10.88
C VAL A 108 -10.15 5.77 10.63
N ASP A 109 -10.09 5.41 9.34
CA ASP A 109 -9.48 4.19 8.85
C ASP A 109 -8.11 4.55 8.28
N ILE A 110 -7.07 3.83 8.72
CA ILE A 110 -5.69 4.12 8.34
C ILE A 110 -5.08 2.87 7.74
N THR A 111 -4.55 3.01 6.53
CA THR A 111 -3.73 1.99 5.87
C THR A 111 -2.31 2.50 5.74
N LEU A 112 -1.36 1.83 6.37
CA LEU A 112 0.07 2.11 6.29
C LEU A 112 0.70 1.20 5.24
N PHE A 113 1.57 1.76 4.41
CA PHE A 113 2.25 1.05 3.34
C PHE A 113 3.76 1.04 3.56
N SER A 114 4.35 -0.15 3.45
CA SER A 114 5.78 -0.38 3.32
C SER A 114 6.09 -1.07 1.99
N LEU A 115 7.36 -1.37 1.72
CA LEU A 115 7.78 -2.02 0.47
C LEU A 115 7.17 -3.42 0.28
N SER A 116 6.97 -4.18 1.35
CA SER A 116 6.56 -5.59 1.30
C SER A 116 5.28 -5.90 2.08
N GLU A 117 4.84 -4.98 2.94
CA GLU A 117 3.71 -5.18 3.83
C GLU A 117 2.80 -3.94 3.87
N LYS A 118 1.52 -4.16 4.13
CA LYS A 118 0.56 -3.11 4.48
C LYS A 118 -0.14 -3.44 5.79
N ILE A 119 -0.31 -2.43 6.64
CA ILE A 119 -1.02 -2.54 7.91
C ILE A 119 -2.31 -1.75 7.81
N ARG A 120 -3.43 -2.34 8.22
CA ARG A 120 -4.76 -1.69 8.25
C ARG A 120 -5.23 -1.56 9.70
N ILE A 121 -5.63 -0.36 10.07
CA ILE A 121 -6.27 -0.05 11.34
C ILE A 121 -7.61 0.60 11.00
N GLU A 122 -8.69 -0.11 11.26
CA GLU A 122 -10.04 0.35 10.89
C GLU A 122 -10.74 0.92 12.12
N SER A 123 -11.52 1.98 11.92
CA SER A 123 -12.40 2.56 12.94
C SER A 123 -11.66 3.09 14.18
N ALA A 124 -10.42 3.56 14.01
CA ALA A 124 -9.73 4.26 15.08
C ALA A 124 -10.38 5.62 15.36
N ARG A 125 -10.31 6.10 16.61
CA ARG A 125 -10.88 7.39 16.99
C ARG A 125 -9.79 8.38 17.35
N CYS A 126 -9.88 9.60 16.83
CA CYS A 126 -9.03 10.72 17.21
C CYS A 126 -9.28 11.13 18.67
N TRP A 127 -8.22 11.25 19.47
CA TRP A 127 -8.32 11.59 20.90
C TRP A 127 -8.11 13.07 21.23
N THR A 128 -7.43 13.80 20.34
CA THR A 128 -7.07 15.22 20.48
C THR A 128 -7.91 16.11 19.57
#